data_AF-A0A8I6TFS5-F1
#
_entry.id   AF-A0A8I6TFS5-F1
#
_cell.length_a   1.000
_cell.length_b   1.000
_cell.length_c   1.000
_cell.angle_alpha   90.00
_cell.angle_beta   90.00
_cell.angle_gamma   90.00
#
_symmetry.space_group_name_H-M   'P 1'
#
loop_
_entity.id
_entity.type
_entity.pdbx_description
1 polymer ?
#
loop_
_entity_poly.entity_id
_entity_poly.type
_entity_poly.pdbx_seq_one_letter_code
_entity_poly.pdbx_strand_id
1 'polypeptide(L)'
;MVGTSVVEDESERNFSSARYKNKETRNVMNHDFKPMFPDSLNQKLKAEVDGLQCENLRLRKCLQEAEKKLCDSRGTVDIPSPLRGLGRSSDLAASKIVELSKKVRELNAKLGTAQSKAQSAEAQLAVYIASKASVIEEPTQDEPTLLEQKDNQLKELQEKLTTANNKLCDARNQVQQLKHELKLSQKVLASEVGDEATLQNALSGTGNWRGRAQQIIALQQKVSELTNKLSTTDIPHLEKSAISVATMERHADKEKMNALTREVEALKMELSDTRNKMDASRARVKVLTNELGGCKAQIHNLTTKGLQDEQMISKLTEQIGGMMERSKEREESLLKSLKDRINDMSIELNQEKAKVEQLRAVIAEQEDKIERLESKNQDHKMDTQSPVQIMEFNDCRPMSTASSFDRHSSGSGCILQTSEAERLRLMELVSVLNKRLDNERKTLEKAMDDLRRERHKGAKMETKLAKLEMEKIGCSRGNSCSSVYQKSVPKTAQSSYSTAVNAELEMARDRCELLQEKVLALETRLETLKQEREEDSRIYMNILEETRNTVKEHLRSSAKSSSIPSTVIVP
;
A
#
# COMPACT_ATOMS: atom_id res chain seq x y z
N MET A 1 -27.74 -0.73 33.64
CA MET A 1 -26.84 -0.33 34.75
C MET A 1 -25.52 -1.06 34.59
N VAL A 2 -24.46 -0.51 35.21
CA VAL A 2 -23.02 -0.75 35.01
C VAL A 2 -22.46 0.09 33.86
N GLY A 3 -21.76 1.15 34.22
CA GLY A 3 -21.01 2.00 33.31
C GLY A 3 -19.53 1.95 33.65
N THR A 4 -18.69 2.05 32.62
CA THR A 4 -17.25 2.26 32.72
C THR A 4 -16.92 3.51 31.91
N SER A 5 -16.39 4.53 32.59
CA SER A 5 -16.06 5.83 32.01
C SER A 5 -14.76 5.76 31.21
N VAL A 6 -14.73 6.39 30.03
CA VAL A 6 -13.48 6.74 29.35
C VAL A 6 -12.75 7.78 30.22
N VAL A 7 -11.46 7.55 30.47
CA VAL A 7 -10.57 8.49 31.20
C VAL A 7 -9.22 8.52 30.48
N GLU A 8 -9.14 9.35 29.43
CA GLU A 8 -7.91 9.68 28.70
C GLU A 8 -7.91 11.21 28.40
N ASP A 9 -6.72 11.77 28.14
CA ASP A 9 -6.47 13.12 27.58
C ASP A 9 -6.83 14.42 28.35
N GLU A 10 -6.28 14.58 29.58
CA GLU A 10 -5.95 15.91 30.12
C GLU A 10 -4.47 16.15 30.48
N SER A 11 -3.62 15.11 30.51
CA SER A 11 -2.24 15.20 31.02
C SER A 11 -1.24 15.93 30.12
N GLU A 12 -1.36 15.86 28.79
CA GLU A 12 -0.31 16.37 27.89
C GLU A 12 -0.26 17.90 27.72
N ARG A 13 -1.35 18.62 28.03
CA ARG A 13 -1.42 20.08 27.75
C ARG A 13 -0.55 20.96 28.65
N ASN A 14 -0.10 20.47 29.81
CA ASN A 14 0.60 21.30 30.81
C ASN A 14 2.13 21.42 30.61
N PHE A 15 2.78 20.53 29.84
CA PHE A 15 4.25 20.55 29.72
C PHE A 15 4.83 21.64 28.80
N SER A 16 4.00 22.27 27.95
CA SER A 16 4.47 23.27 26.98
C SER A 16 4.67 24.68 27.57
N SER A 17 4.06 25.00 28.72
CA SER A 17 4.05 26.36 29.29
C SER A 17 5.34 26.75 30.03
N ALA A 18 6.16 25.78 30.43
CA ALA A 18 7.28 25.98 31.37
C ALA A 18 8.58 26.56 30.75
N ARG A 19 8.68 26.77 29.42
CA ARG A 19 9.96 27.13 28.76
C ARG A 19 10.33 28.62 28.75
N TYR A 20 9.45 29.53 29.18
CA TYR A 20 9.68 30.98 29.10
C TYR A 20 9.79 31.67 30.48
N LYS A 21 10.68 31.17 31.36
CA LYS A 21 11.01 31.88 32.63
C LYS A 21 12.32 31.51 33.32
N ASN A 22 13.37 31.11 32.58
CA ASN A 22 14.64 30.74 33.19
C ASN A 22 15.86 31.21 32.36
N LYS A 23 16.23 32.50 32.51
CA LYS A 23 17.34 33.13 31.76
C LYS A 23 18.32 33.96 32.61
N GLU A 24 18.11 34.05 33.93
CA GLU A 24 18.86 34.93 34.85
C GLU A 24 19.64 34.18 35.94
N THR A 25 19.62 32.84 35.95
CA THR A 25 20.17 31.98 37.01
C THR A 25 21.46 31.26 36.61
N ARG A 26 22.14 31.70 35.54
CA ARG A 26 23.23 30.94 34.88
C ARG A 26 24.65 31.45 35.21
N ASN A 27 24.91 31.88 36.46
CA ASN A 27 26.23 32.41 36.83
C ASN A 27 26.67 32.16 38.29
N VAL A 28 26.16 31.09 38.93
CA VAL A 28 26.62 30.60 40.25
C VAL A 28 26.66 29.06 40.20
N MET A 29 27.52 28.43 41.00
CA MET A 29 27.74 26.97 41.09
C MET A 29 28.48 26.30 39.91
N ASN A 30 29.70 26.77 39.62
CA ASN A 30 30.76 25.84 39.19
C ASN A 30 31.24 25.04 40.42
N HIS A 31 30.56 23.94 40.71
CA HIS A 31 31.05 22.88 41.59
C HIS A 31 31.11 21.58 40.81
N ASP A 32 32.19 20.81 40.99
CA ASP A 32 32.40 19.51 40.35
C ASP A 32 31.40 18.46 40.86
N PHE A 33 30.19 18.50 40.32
CA PHE A 33 29.14 17.50 40.54
C PHE A 33 29.54 16.18 39.89
N LYS A 34 30.42 15.43 40.58
CA LYS A 34 30.74 14.04 40.27
C LYS A 34 29.41 13.26 40.22
N PRO A 35 29.01 12.71 39.05
CA PRO A 35 27.68 12.13 38.92
C PRO A 35 27.53 10.92 39.85
N MET A 36 26.45 10.92 40.63
CA MET A 36 26.15 9.90 41.65
C MET A 36 26.01 8.47 41.07
N PHE A 37 25.75 8.37 39.76
CA PHE A 37 25.73 7.13 39.00
C PHE A 37 26.65 7.27 37.77
N PRO A 38 27.45 6.25 37.42
CA PRO A 38 28.31 6.31 36.23
C PRO A 38 27.51 6.57 34.95
N ASP A 39 28.01 7.46 34.08
CA ASP A 39 27.33 7.77 32.81
C ASP A 39 27.17 6.53 31.92
N SER A 40 28.11 5.57 32.01
CA SER A 40 28.04 4.27 31.33
C SER A 40 26.90 3.37 31.84
N LEU A 41 26.46 3.52 33.09
CA LEU A 41 25.27 2.85 33.63
C LEU A 41 24.00 3.57 33.18
N ASN A 42 23.96 4.90 33.25
CA ASN A 42 22.87 5.72 32.71
C ASN A 42 22.63 5.47 31.22
N GLN A 43 23.70 5.30 30.43
CA GLN A 43 23.62 5.03 29.00
C GLN A 43 23.10 3.62 28.69
N LYS A 44 23.48 2.61 29.50
CA LYS A 44 22.91 1.25 29.41
C LYS A 44 21.42 1.24 29.77
N LEU A 45 21.05 1.86 30.90
CA LEU A 45 19.65 1.94 31.34
C LEU A 45 18.77 2.67 30.33
N LYS A 46 19.28 3.73 29.67
CA LYS A 46 18.57 4.37 28.54
C LYS A 46 18.38 3.43 27.37
N ALA A 47 19.43 2.75 26.89
CA ALA A 47 19.32 1.80 25.79
C ALA A 47 18.38 0.62 26.10
N GLU A 48 18.32 0.18 27.36
CA GLU A 48 17.39 -0.84 27.84
C GLU A 48 15.94 -0.34 27.86
N VAL A 49 15.70 0.88 28.36
CA VAL A 49 14.38 1.53 28.31
C VAL A 49 13.93 1.76 26.87
N ASP A 50 14.80 2.26 25.99
CA ASP A 50 14.51 2.48 24.57
C ASP A 50 14.17 1.14 23.86
N GLY A 51 14.89 0.07 24.20
CA GLY A 51 14.60 -1.29 23.72
C GLY A 51 13.25 -1.83 24.21
N LEU A 52 12.93 -1.67 25.50
CA LEU A 52 11.66 -2.08 26.09
C LEU A 52 10.47 -1.26 25.56
N GLN A 53 10.69 0.01 25.20
CA GLN A 53 9.70 0.84 24.51
C GLN A 53 9.47 0.37 23.07
N CYS A 54 10.54 0.08 22.32
CA CYS A 54 10.43 -0.48 20.96
C CYS A 54 9.68 -1.83 20.97
N GLU A 55 9.96 -2.70 21.93
CA GLU A 55 9.25 -3.97 22.09
C GLU A 55 7.78 -3.77 22.51
N ASN A 56 7.49 -2.81 23.41
CA ASN A 56 6.10 -2.45 23.74
C ASN A 56 5.32 -1.96 22.51
N LEU A 57 5.92 -1.11 21.68
CA LEU A 57 5.30 -0.64 20.43
C LEU A 57 5.05 -1.80 19.44
N ARG A 58 6.01 -2.74 19.34
CA ARG A 58 5.86 -3.96 18.53
C ARG A 58 4.72 -4.84 19.04
N LEU A 59 4.66 -5.10 20.35
CA LEU A 59 3.63 -5.91 20.98
C LEU A 59 2.23 -5.27 20.87
N ARG A 60 2.11 -3.96 21.12
CA ARG A 60 0.85 -3.21 20.92
C ARG A 60 0.36 -3.32 19.48
N LYS A 61 1.25 -3.22 18.49
CA LYS A 61 0.89 -3.39 17.08
C LYS A 61 0.46 -4.82 16.76
N CYS A 62 1.19 -5.84 17.24
CA CYS A 62 0.80 -7.25 17.08
C CYS A 62 -0.57 -7.55 17.72
N LEU A 63 -0.85 -6.95 18.88
CA LEU A 63 -2.13 -7.06 19.57
C LEU A 63 -3.25 -6.39 18.76
N GLN A 64 -3.05 -5.16 18.26
CA GLN A 64 -4.00 -4.49 17.38
C GLN A 64 -4.26 -5.27 16.07
N GLU A 65 -3.23 -5.89 15.48
CA GLU A 65 -3.38 -6.78 14.32
C GLU A 65 -4.12 -8.09 14.65
N ALA A 66 -4.00 -8.61 15.88
CA ALA A 66 -4.74 -9.78 16.35
C ALA A 66 -6.20 -9.46 16.71
N GLU A 67 -6.46 -8.33 17.38
CA GLU A 67 -7.80 -7.79 17.63
C GLU A 67 -8.53 -7.49 16.34
N LYS A 68 -7.84 -6.92 15.34
CA LYS A 68 -8.41 -6.73 14.01
C LYS A 68 -8.78 -8.07 13.37
N LYS A 69 -7.89 -9.07 13.36
CA LYS A 69 -8.21 -10.41 12.84
C LYS A 69 -9.37 -11.07 13.58
N LEU A 70 -9.49 -10.88 14.89
CA LEU A 70 -10.64 -11.31 15.69
C LEU A 70 -11.92 -10.56 15.31
N CYS A 71 -11.85 -9.25 15.08
CA CYS A 71 -12.95 -8.42 14.61
C CYS A 71 -13.42 -8.87 13.22
N ASP A 72 -12.49 -9.07 12.27
CA ASP A 72 -12.77 -9.58 10.92
C ASP A 72 -13.41 -10.99 10.99
N SER A 73 -12.88 -11.90 11.83
CA SER A 73 -13.44 -13.25 12.04
C SER A 73 -14.74 -13.30 12.83
N ARG A 74 -15.16 -12.18 13.42
CA ARG A 74 -16.42 -11.99 14.15
C ARG A 74 -17.44 -11.24 13.28
N GLY A 75 -16.98 -10.38 12.38
CA GLY A 75 -17.78 -9.76 11.32
C GLY A 75 -18.29 -10.76 10.28
N THR A 76 -17.66 -11.94 10.14
CA THR A 76 -18.22 -13.07 9.39
C THR A 76 -19.34 -13.81 10.15
N VAL A 77 -19.61 -13.44 11.41
CA VAL A 77 -20.71 -13.98 12.25
C VAL A 77 -21.81 -12.94 12.49
N ASP A 78 -21.50 -11.64 12.45
CA ASP A 78 -22.49 -10.56 12.50
C ASP A 78 -23.16 -10.33 11.13
N ILE A 79 -24.34 -10.93 10.96
CA ILE A 79 -25.20 -10.81 9.78
C ILE A 79 -25.61 -9.33 9.57
N PRO A 80 -25.70 -8.83 8.31
CA PRO A 80 -26.09 -7.45 8.01
C PRO A 80 -27.39 -6.99 8.68
N SER A 81 -27.43 -5.70 9.02
CA SER A 81 -28.40 -5.08 9.92
C SER A 81 -29.90 -5.25 9.63
N PRO A 82 -30.40 -5.55 8.40
CA PRO A 82 -31.82 -5.84 8.19
C PRO A 82 -32.32 -7.11 8.90
N LEU A 83 -31.44 -8.05 9.25
CA LEU A 83 -31.84 -9.40 9.70
C LEU A 83 -31.84 -9.62 11.22
N ARG A 84 -31.54 -8.60 12.03
CA ARG A 84 -31.46 -8.70 13.51
C ARG A 84 -32.77 -9.15 14.20
N GLY A 85 -33.89 -9.18 13.48
CA GLY A 85 -35.19 -9.68 13.96
C GLY A 85 -35.47 -11.16 13.69
N LEU A 86 -34.66 -11.86 12.89
CA LEU A 86 -34.72 -13.32 12.75
C LEU A 86 -33.46 -13.92 13.41
N GLY A 87 -33.65 -15.00 14.15
CA GLY A 87 -32.58 -15.64 14.91
C GLY A 87 -31.42 -16.15 14.04
N ARG A 88 -30.35 -16.58 14.71
CA ARG A 88 -29.15 -17.16 14.09
C ARG A 88 -29.52 -18.36 13.21
N SER A 89 -28.61 -18.79 12.34
CA SER A 89 -28.80 -20.00 11.52
C SER A 89 -29.12 -21.26 12.35
N SER A 90 -28.59 -21.34 13.59
CA SER A 90 -28.97 -22.32 14.61
C SER A 90 -30.46 -22.28 14.98
N ASP A 91 -31.04 -21.08 15.05
CA ASP A 91 -32.36 -20.83 15.60
C ASP A 91 -33.43 -21.09 14.52
N LEU A 92 -33.10 -20.79 13.26
CA LEU A 92 -33.89 -21.20 12.09
C LEU A 92 -33.92 -22.73 11.96
N ALA A 93 -32.78 -23.40 12.17
CA ALA A 93 -32.71 -24.87 12.20
C ALA A 93 -33.51 -25.46 13.37
N ALA A 94 -33.36 -24.92 14.58
CA ALA A 94 -34.11 -25.33 15.76
C ALA A 94 -35.63 -25.16 15.57
N SER A 95 -36.06 -24.02 15.01
CA SER A 95 -37.47 -23.77 14.66
C SER A 95 -38.01 -24.83 13.68
N LYS A 96 -37.24 -25.18 12.65
CA LYS A 96 -37.63 -26.22 11.69
C LYS A 96 -37.67 -27.63 12.30
N ILE A 97 -36.73 -27.95 13.20
CA ILE A 97 -36.76 -29.20 13.98
C ILE A 97 -38.04 -29.27 14.85
N VAL A 98 -38.44 -28.18 15.50
CA VAL A 98 -39.68 -28.12 16.29
C VAL A 98 -40.93 -28.24 15.40
N GLU A 99 -40.97 -27.61 14.22
CA GLU A 99 -42.06 -27.74 13.26
C GLU A 99 -42.23 -29.19 12.79
N LEU A 100 -41.15 -29.83 12.35
CA LEU A 100 -41.15 -31.23 11.93
C LEU A 100 -41.54 -32.16 13.10
N SER A 101 -41.04 -31.89 14.31
CA SER A 101 -41.38 -32.66 15.52
C SER A 101 -42.82 -32.47 16.00
N LYS A 102 -43.51 -31.39 15.59
CA LYS A 102 -44.97 -31.26 15.75
C LYS A 102 -45.69 -32.09 14.69
N LYS A 103 -45.27 -32.00 13.43
CA LYS A 103 -45.90 -32.69 12.29
C LYS A 103 -45.81 -34.23 12.40
N VAL A 104 -44.71 -34.78 12.90
CA VAL A 104 -44.58 -36.21 13.21
C VAL A 104 -45.58 -36.67 14.27
N ARG A 105 -45.78 -35.89 15.36
CA ARG A 105 -46.79 -36.21 16.39
C ARG A 105 -48.21 -36.17 15.84
N GLU A 106 -48.52 -35.18 14.99
CA GLU A 106 -49.83 -35.06 14.35
C GLU A 106 -50.14 -36.24 13.42
N LEU A 107 -49.15 -36.70 12.64
CA LEU A 107 -49.28 -37.86 11.75
C LEU A 107 -49.47 -39.17 12.55
N ASN A 108 -48.72 -39.37 13.63
CA ASN A 108 -48.88 -40.54 14.50
C ASN A 108 -50.26 -40.57 15.18
N ALA A 109 -50.79 -39.42 15.61
CA ALA A 109 -52.15 -39.33 16.15
C ALA A 109 -53.20 -39.71 15.09
N LYS A 110 -53.07 -39.20 13.86
CA LYS A 110 -53.96 -39.56 12.74
C LYS A 110 -53.92 -41.06 12.43
N LEU A 111 -52.73 -41.66 12.38
CA LEU A 111 -52.55 -43.10 12.17
C LEU A 111 -53.28 -43.93 13.23
N GLY A 112 -53.12 -43.60 14.51
CA GLY A 112 -53.83 -44.30 15.60
C GLY A 112 -55.35 -44.21 15.48
N THR A 113 -55.90 -43.04 15.11
CA THR A 113 -57.36 -42.90 14.90
C THR A 113 -57.88 -43.67 13.68
N ALA A 114 -57.06 -43.91 12.66
CA ALA A 114 -57.42 -44.74 11.53
C ALA A 114 -57.40 -46.24 11.89
N GLN A 115 -56.36 -46.69 12.60
CA GLN A 115 -56.20 -48.07 13.06
C GLN A 115 -57.34 -48.52 13.99
N SER A 116 -57.71 -47.67 14.96
CA SER A 116 -58.84 -47.95 15.87
C SER A 116 -60.20 -48.06 15.14
N LYS A 117 -60.41 -47.28 14.06
CA LYS A 117 -61.62 -47.38 13.24
C LYS A 117 -61.69 -48.69 12.43
N ALA A 118 -60.56 -49.15 11.90
CA ALA A 118 -60.50 -50.43 11.18
C ALA A 118 -60.92 -51.61 12.10
N GLN A 119 -60.32 -51.70 13.29
CA GLN A 119 -60.64 -52.72 14.29
C GLN A 119 -62.12 -52.70 14.72
N SER A 120 -62.75 -51.51 14.80
CA SER A 120 -64.17 -51.38 15.12
C SER A 120 -65.09 -51.89 14.00
N ALA A 121 -64.69 -51.75 12.73
CA ALA A 121 -65.44 -52.27 11.58
C ALA A 121 -65.32 -53.80 11.46
N GLU A 122 -64.13 -54.35 11.70
CA GLU A 122 -63.86 -55.80 11.74
C GLU A 122 -64.74 -56.50 12.78
N ALA A 123 -64.86 -55.92 13.99
CA ALA A 123 -65.71 -56.46 15.06
C ALA A 123 -67.21 -56.48 14.72
N GLN A 124 -67.72 -55.48 13.99
CA GLN A 124 -69.13 -55.40 13.59
C GLN A 124 -69.50 -56.46 12.55
N LEU A 125 -68.59 -56.77 11.62
CA LEU A 125 -68.82 -57.74 10.56
C LEU A 125 -69.06 -59.17 11.12
N ALA A 126 -68.33 -59.53 12.17
CA ALA A 126 -68.44 -60.84 12.83
C ALA A 126 -69.82 -61.08 13.46
N VAL A 127 -70.43 -60.05 14.06
CA VAL A 127 -71.76 -60.16 14.72
C VAL A 127 -72.88 -60.41 13.71
N TYR A 128 -72.83 -59.74 12.55
CA TYR A 128 -73.89 -59.85 11.54
C TYR A 128 -74.07 -61.28 11.00
N ILE A 129 -72.96 -61.99 10.78
CA ILE A 129 -72.93 -63.35 10.21
C ILE A 129 -73.68 -64.36 11.08
N ALA A 130 -73.69 -64.19 12.41
CA ALA A 130 -74.33 -65.12 13.35
C ALA A 130 -75.89 -65.05 13.37
N SER A 131 -76.50 -64.03 12.74
CA SER A 131 -77.90 -63.65 13.01
C SER A 131 -78.98 -64.23 12.09
N LYS A 132 -78.60 -64.90 10.98
CA LYS A 132 -79.47 -65.03 9.79
C LYS A 132 -80.03 -66.45 9.53
N ALA A 133 -80.52 -67.16 10.56
CA ALA A 133 -80.57 -68.64 10.52
C ALA A 133 -81.89 -69.38 10.89
N SER A 134 -83.09 -68.77 10.98
CA SER A 134 -84.26 -69.52 11.52
C SER A 134 -85.72 -69.06 11.16
N VAL A 135 -86.61 -70.08 11.01
CA VAL A 135 -88.12 -70.17 11.14
C VAL A 135 -89.11 -69.64 10.05
N ILE A 136 -90.08 -70.49 9.61
CA ILE A 136 -91.42 -70.18 8.96
C ILE A 136 -92.45 -71.36 9.18
N GLU A 137 -93.80 -71.12 9.20
CA GLU A 137 -94.98 -71.91 8.65
C GLU A 137 -96.34 -71.98 9.47
N GLU A 138 -97.44 -72.53 8.88
CA GLU A 138 -98.89 -72.09 9.01
C GLU A 138 -100.03 -73.19 9.21
N PRO A 139 -101.38 -72.87 9.29
CA PRO A 139 -102.47 -73.72 9.88
C PRO A 139 -103.88 -73.86 9.14
N THR A 140 -104.96 -74.31 9.86
CA THR A 140 -106.48 -74.07 9.74
C THR A 140 -107.50 -74.98 8.96
N GLN A 141 -108.83 -74.84 9.30
CA GLN A 141 -110.16 -75.28 8.69
C GLN A 141 -111.19 -75.87 9.73
N ASP A 142 -112.55 -75.94 9.63
CA ASP A 142 -113.67 -75.21 8.92
C ASP A 142 -115.12 -75.63 9.44
N GLU A 143 -116.23 -75.35 8.68
CA GLU A 143 -117.63 -75.96 8.63
C GLU A 143 -118.90 -75.32 9.36
N PRO A 144 -120.04 -75.02 8.64
CA PRO A 144 -121.29 -74.45 9.21
C PRO A 144 -122.68 -74.96 8.68
N THR A 145 -123.80 -74.84 9.45
CA THR A 145 -125.18 -74.96 8.88
C THR A 145 -126.35 -74.25 9.59
N LEU A 146 -126.15 -73.11 10.28
CA LEU A 146 -127.29 -72.32 10.83
C LEU A 146 -127.91 -71.35 9.79
N LEU A 147 -127.81 -71.69 8.49
CA LEU A 147 -127.60 -70.74 7.41
C LEU A 147 -128.81 -69.88 7.02
N GLU A 148 -129.94 -70.42 6.56
CA GLU A 148 -130.84 -69.63 5.70
C GLU A 148 -131.56 -68.44 6.37
N GLN A 149 -131.93 -68.55 7.65
CA GLN A 149 -132.41 -67.39 8.43
C GLN A 149 -131.26 -66.47 8.88
N LYS A 150 -130.06 -67.03 9.08
CA LYS A 150 -128.86 -66.21 9.20
C LYS A 150 -128.59 -65.47 7.90
N ASP A 151 -128.80 -66.03 6.71
CA ASP A 151 -128.41 -65.40 5.44
C ASP A 151 -129.16 -64.09 5.16
N ASN A 152 -130.44 -63.99 5.50
CA ASN A 152 -131.17 -62.72 5.39
C ASN A 152 -130.71 -61.69 6.45
N GLN A 153 -130.48 -62.11 7.70
CA GLN A 153 -129.93 -61.23 8.73
C GLN A 153 -128.48 -60.83 8.45
N LEU A 154 -127.67 -61.76 7.94
CA LEU A 154 -126.31 -61.58 7.47
C LEU A 154 -126.30 -60.63 6.30
N LYS A 155 -127.24 -60.71 5.35
CA LYS A 155 -127.32 -59.78 4.21
C LYS A 155 -127.65 -58.35 4.65
N GLU A 156 -128.60 -58.16 5.57
CA GLU A 156 -128.88 -56.83 6.14
C GLU A 156 -127.70 -56.33 7.01
N LEU A 157 -127.05 -57.21 7.77
CA LEU A 157 -125.83 -56.91 8.51
C LEU A 157 -124.64 -56.66 7.57
N GLN A 158 -124.57 -57.27 6.39
CA GLN A 158 -123.54 -57.10 5.37
C GLN A 158 -123.72 -55.76 4.66
N GLU A 159 -124.96 -55.33 4.42
CA GLU A 159 -125.28 -54.00 3.88
C GLU A 159 -124.98 -52.90 4.92
N LYS A 160 -125.30 -53.13 6.20
CA LYS A 160 -124.90 -52.24 7.30
C LYS A 160 -123.38 -52.23 7.51
N LEU A 161 -122.72 -53.38 7.42
CA LEU A 161 -121.27 -53.56 7.55
C LEU A 161 -120.54 -52.87 6.39
N THR A 162 -120.95 -53.07 5.15
CA THR A 162 -120.37 -52.39 3.99
C THR A 162 -120.63 -50.88 4.03
N THR A 163 -121.83 -50.44 4.42
CA THR A 163 -122.11 -49.01 4.65
C THR A 163 -121.21 -48.41 5.74
N ALA A 164 -121.00 -49.13 6.85
CA ALA A 164 -120.11 -48.69 7.92
C ALA A 164 -118.62 -48.74 7.51
N ASN A 165 -118.21 -49.74 6.74
CA ASN A 165 -116.84 -49.93 6.27
C ASN A 165 -116.48 -48.88 5.20
N ASN A 166 -117.42 -48.53 4.31
CA ASN A 166 -117.28 -47.42 3.38
C ASN A 166 -117.10 -46.09 4.14
N LYS A 167 -117.98 -45.79 5.11
CA LYS A 167 -117.82 -44.60 5.98
C LYS A 167 -116.52 -44.60 6.77
N LEU A 168 -116.01 -45.78 7.17
CA LEU A 168 -114.72 -45.92 7.85
C LEU A 168 -113.53 -45.71 6.89
N CYS A 169 -113.64 -46.14 5.64
CA CYS A 169 -112.69 -45.82 4.57
C CYS A 169 -112.69 -44.32 4.26
N ASP A 170 -113.85 -43.69 4.12
CA ASP A 170 -113.99 -42.24 3.88
C ASP A 170 -113.39 -41.43 5.03
N ALA A 171 -113.72 -41.77 6.28
CA ALA A 171 -113.13 -41.15 7.47
C ALA A 171 -111.61 -41.38 7.54
N ARG A 172 -111.12 -42.58 7.18
CA ARG A 172 -109.68 -42.90 7.13
C ARG A 172 -108.96 -42.10 6.05
N ASN A 173 -109.60 -41.86 4.91
CA ASN A 173 -109.09 -41.02 3.82
C ASN A 173 -109.06 -39.55 4.23
N GLN A 174 -110.13 -39.03 4.87
CA GLN A 174 -110.17 -37.66 5.36
C GLN A 174 -109.14 -37.41 6.49
N VAL A 175 -108.92 -38.38 7.38
CA VAL A 175 -107.84 -38.32 8.39
C VAL A 175 -106.45 -38.33 7.73
N GLN A 176 -106.25 -39.06 6.62
CA GLN A 176 -104.99 -39.01 5.87
C GLN A 176 -104.80 -37.65 5.17
N GLN A 177 -105.85 -37.07 4.59
CA GLN A 177 -105.82 -35.74 3.98
C GLN A 177 -105.47 -34.66 5.01
N LEU A 178 -106.20 -34.59 6.12
CA LEU A 178 -105.92 -33.63 7.21
C LEU A 178 -104.51 -33.80 7.78
N LYS A 179 -103.99 -35.04 7.85
CA LYS A 179 -102.60 -35.32 8.26
C LYS A 179 -101.56 -34.93 7.21
N HIS A 180 -101.93 -34.80 5.93
CA HIS A 180 -101.08 -34.23 4.89
C HIS A 180 -101.11 -32.70 4.93
N GLU A 181 -102.29 -32.09 5.03
CA GLU A 181 -102.48 -30.65 5.14
C GLU A 181 -101.78 -30.08 6.38
N LEU A 182 -101.87 -30.76 7.53
CA LEU A 182 -101.12 -30.41 8.74
C LEU A 182 -99.60 -30.43 8.51
N LYS A 183 -99.07 -31.44 7.81
CA LYS A 183 -97.63 -31.51 7.46
C LYS A 183 -97.22 -30.40 6.49
N LEU A 184 -98.09 -30.02 5.56
CA LEU A 184 -97.82 -28.92 4.62
C LEU A 184 -97.79 -27.58 5.37
N SER A 185 -98.77 -27.32 6.24
CA SER A 185 -98.81 -26.16 7.13
C SER A 185 -97.57 -26.08 8.04
N GLN A 186 -97.14 -27.21 8.61
CA GLN A 186 -95.90 -27.29 9.39
C GLN A 186 -94.64 -26.95 8.57
N LYS A 187 -94.57 -27.34 7.30
CA LYS A 187 -93.46 -26.96 6.40
C LYS A 187 -93.45 -25.46 6.10
N VAL A 188 -94.61 -24.87 5.77
CA VAL A 188 -94.73 -23.43 5.48
C VAL A 188 -94.34 -22.60 6.72
N LEU A 189 -94.83 -22.99 7.89
CA LEU A 189 -94.44 -22.36 9.15
C LEU A 189 -92.94 -22.49 9.41
N ALA A 190 -92.34 -23.66 9.20
CA ALA A 190 -90.89 -23.85 9.34
C ALA A 190 -90.08 -22.93 8.40
N SER A 191 -90.51 -22.72 7.16
CA SER A 191 -89.81 -21.81 6.23
C SER A 191 -89.89 -20.32 6.61
N GLU A 192 -90.92 -19.88 7.33
CA GLU A 192 -90.99 -18.50 7.88
C GLU A 192 -90.28 -18.37 9.24
N VAL A 193 -90.26 -19.45 10.01
CA VAL A 193 -89.58 -19.57 11.31
C VAL A 193 -88.05 -19.68 11.16
N GLY A 194 -87.58 -20.31 10.08
CA GLY A 194 -86.19 -20.68 9.83
C GLY A 194 -85.85 -22.08 10.35
N ASP A 195 -84.92 -22.77 9.67
CA ASP A 195 -84.63 -24.20 9.84
C ASP A 195 -84.15 -24.65 11.25
N GLU A 196 -83.89 -23.72 12.16
CA GLU A 196 -83.30 -24.00 13.48
C GLU A 196 -84.34 -24.33 14.58
N ALA A 197 -85.65 -24.28 14.28
CA ALA A 197 -86.69 -24.55 15.27
C ALA A 197 -87.75 -25.58 14.81
N THR A 198 -87.69 -26.78 15.41
CA THR A 198 -88.84 -27.67 15.52
C THR A 198 -90.01 -26.92 16.17
N LEU A 199 -91.25 -27.13 15.73
CA LEU A 199 -92.43 -26.39 16.23
C LEU A 199 -92.58 -26.43 17.77
N GLN A 200 -92.14 -27.52 18.43
CA GLN A 200 -92.10 -27.62 19.89
C GLN A 200 -91.14 -26.64 20.57
N ASN A 201 -90.01 -26.25 19.94
CA ASN A 201 -89.06 -25.31 20.52
C ASN A 201 -89.65 -23.89 20.55
N ALA A 202 -90.42 -23.52 19.53
CA ALA A 202 -91.16 -22.26 19.49
C ALA A 202 -92.33 -22.23 20.50
N LEU A 203 -93.02 -23.36 20.70
CA LEU A 203 -94.11 -23.48 21.66
C LEU A 203 -93.66 -23.59 23.12
N SER A 204 -92.46 -24.14 23.39
CA SER A 204 -91.95 -24.35 24.76
C SER A 204 -91.52 -23.06 25.46
N GLY A 205 -91.32 -21.96 24.72
CA GLY A 205 -91.00 -20.63 25.29
C GLY A 205 -89.63 -20.49 25.99
N THR A 206 -88.83 -21.55 26.07
CA THR A 206 -87.60 -21.65 26.87
C THR A 206 -86.30 -21.49 26.08
N GLY A 207 -86.38 -21.06 24.81
CA GLY A 207 -85.20 -20.83 23.96
C GLY A 207 -85.12 -19.39 23.44
N ASN A 208 -83.90 -18.89 23.22
CA ASN A 208 -83.62 -17.56 22.66
C ASN A 208 -84.00 -17.41 21.16
N TRP A 209 -84.97 -18.18 20.67
CA TRP A 209 -85.35 -18.20 19.27
C TRP A 209 -85.97 -16.85 18.86
N ARG A 210 -85.29 -16.15 17.95
CA ARG A 210 -85.68 -14.84 17.43
C ARG A 210 -86.04 -14.99 15.96
N GLY A 211 -87.34 -15.02 15.66
CA GLY A 211 -87.84 -15.25 14.30
C GLY A 211 -87.36 -14.24 13.26
N ARG A 212 -87.34 -14.67 11.99
CA ARG A 212 -86.77 -13.96 10.83
C ARG A 212 -87.13 -12.46 10.76
N ALA A 213 -88.41 -12.11 10.93
CA ALA A 213 -88.86 -10.71 10.94
C ALA A 213 -88.18 -9.86 12.03
N GLN A 214 -88.01 -10.42 13.23
CA GLN A 214 -87.38 -9.74 14.36
C GLN A 214 -85.84 -9.66 14.21
N GLN A 215 -85.23 -10.51 13.37
CA GLN A 215 -83.83 -10.38 12.95
C GLN A 215 -83.68 -9.26 11.91
N ILE A 216 -84.57 -9.20 10.91
CA ILE A 216 -84.59 -8.15 9.88
C ILE A 216 -84.67 -6.76 10.51
N ILE A 217 -85.55 -6.55 11.49
CA ILE A 217 -85.68 -5.27 12.22
C ILE A 217 -84.36 -4.89 12.93
N ALA A 218 -83.66 -5.86 13.53
CA ALA A 218 -82.38 -5.60 14.20
C ALA A 218 -81.26 -5.23 13.21
N LEU A 219 -81.26 -5.81 12.01
CA LEU A 219 -80.34 -5.45 10.94
C LEU A 219 -80.65 -4.06 10.37
N GLN A 220 -81.93 -3.73 10.15
CA GLN A 220 -82.38 -2.40 9.72
C GLN A 220 -81.97 -1.31 10.72
N GLN A 221 -82.14 -1.56 12.02
CA GLN A 221 -81.67 -0.66 13.09
C GLN A 221 -80.16 -0.43 13.03
N LYS A 222 -79.35 -1.50 12.94
CA LYS A 222 -77.89 -1.39 12.82
C LYS A 222 -77.45 -0.66 11.55
N VAL A 223 -78.11 -0.88 10.42
CA VAL A 223 -77.84 -0.15 9.17
C VAL A 223 -78.13 1.34 9.38
N SER A 224 -79.27 1.71 9.96
CA SER A 224 -79.59 3.11 10.26
C SER A 224 -78.56 3.76 11.20
N GLU A 225 -78.13 3.08 12.26
CA GLU A 225 -77.09 3.58 13.16
C GLU A 225 -75.76 3.82 12.44
N LEU A 226 -75.33 2.89 11.59
CA LEU A 226 -74.07 2.99 10.85
C LEU A 226 -74.13 4.08 9.77
N THR A 227 -75.26 4.22 9.07
CA THR A 227 -75.50 5.32 8.12
C THR A 227 -75.45 6.67 8.83
N ASN A 228 -76.09 6.80 10.00
CA ASN A 228 -76.05 8.04 10.78
C ASN A 228 -74.60 8.36 11.22
N LYS A 229 -73.86 7.39 11.77
CA LYS A 229 -72.45 7.54 12.18
C LYS A 229 -71.55 7.94 11.01
N LEU A 230 -71.80 7.41 9.81
CA LEU A 230 -71.10 7.80 8.58
C LEU A 230 -71.44 9.25 8.19
N SER A 231 -72.71 9.66 8.26
CA SER A 231 -73.14 11.03 7.92
C SER A 231 -72.63 12.10 8.90
N THR A 232 -72.38 11.76 10.16
CA THR A 232 -71.78 12.66 11.16
C THR A 232 -70.25 12.73 11.08
N THR A 233 -69.62 11.94 10.21
CA THR A 233 -68.16 11.90 10.05
C THR A 233 -67.78 12.70 8.81
N ASP A 234 -67.07 13.83 8.99
CA ASP A 234 -66.57 14.67 7.90
C ASP A 234 -65.38 14.01 7.15
N ILE A 235 -65.70 12.95 6.40
CA ILE A 235 -64.77 12.23 5.52
C ILE A 235 -63.99 13.20 4.61
N PRO A 236 -64.60 14.22 3.95
CA PRO A 236 -63.87 15.14 3.08
C PRO A 236 -62.88 16.06 3.82
N HIS A 237 -63.06 16.28 5.12
CA HIS A 237 -62.09 17.01 5.94
C HIS A 237 -60.94 16.09 6.35
N LEU A 238 -61.25 14.85 6.75
CA LEU A 238 -60.25 13.86 7.13
C LEU A 238 -59.33 13.49 5.96
N GLU A 239 -59.88 13.34 4.75
CA GLU A 239 -59.12 13.13 3.51
C GLU A 239 -58.19 14.32 3.20
N LYS A 240 -58.68 15.56 3.25
CA LYS A 240 -57.86 16.77 3.05
C LYS A 240 -56.73 16.88 4.07
N SER A 241 -57.02 16.57 5.34
CA SER A 241 -56.02 16.55 6.42
C SER A 241 -54.95 15.49 6.15
N ALA A 242 -55.34 14.25 5.83
CA ALA A 242 -54.41 13.17 5.51
C ALA A 242 -53.53 13.47 4.28
N ILE A 243 -54.10 14.09 3.24
CA ILE A 243 -53.35 14.55 2.07
C ILE A 243 -52.35 15.65 2.47
N SER A 244 -52.76 16.62 3.28
CA SER A 244 -51.89 17.69 3.78
C SER A 244 -50.69 17.13 4.55
N VAL A 245 -50.92 16.24 5.52
CA VAL A 245 -49.87 15.56 6.29
C VAL A 245 -48.92 14.80 5.35
N ALA A 246 -49.45 13.99 4.44
CA ALA A 246 -48.64 13.24 3.48
C ALA A 246 -47.82 14.14 2.52
N THR A 247 -48.27 15.38 2.24
CA THR A 247 -47.45 16.36 1.49
C THR A 247 -46.36 17.01 2.34
N MET A 248 -46.62 17.27 3.62
CA MET A 248 -45.62 17.81 4.56
C MET A 248 -44.52 16.79 4.87
N GLU A 249 -44.88 15.52 5.08
CA GLU A 249 -43.92 14.42 5.28
C GLU A 249 -42.99 14.28 4.07
N ARG A 250 -43.54 14.26 2.85
CA ARG A 250 -42.75 14.24 1.60
C ARG A 250 -41.85 15.47 1.45
N HIS A 251 -42.26 16.63 1.97
CA HIS A 251 -41.41 17.83 1.96
C HIS A 251 -40.23 17.68 2.92
N ALA A 252 -40.50 17.27 4.16
CA ALA A 252 -39.47 17.04 5.18
C ALA A 252 -38.46 15.95 4.76
N ASP A 253 -38.93 14.84 4.18
CA ASP A 253 -38.06 13.80 3.63
C ASP A 253 -37.22 14.32 2.45
N LYS A 254 -37.80 15.14 1.56
CA LYS A 254 -37.05 15.76 0.45
C LYS A 254 -36.01 16.76 0.95
N GLU A 255 -36.33 17.56 1.96
CA GLU A 255 -35.37 18.49 2.59
C GLU A 255 -34.24 17.75 3.29
N LYS A 256 -34.57 16.67 4.02
CA LYS A 256 -33.59 15.78 4.66
C LYS A 256 -32.69 15.09 3.62
N MET A 257 -33.25 14.60 2.52
CA MET A 257 -32.47 14.01 1.43
C MET A 257 -31.56 15.04 0.76
N ASN A 258 -32.04 16.27 0.55
CA ASN A 258 -31.24 17.38 0.04
C ASN A 258 -30.13 17.81 1.02
N ALA A 259 -30.38 17.78 2.34
CA ALA A 259 -29.38 18.07 3.36
C ALA A 259 -28.25 17.01 3.34
N LEU A 260 -28.61 15.73 3.40
CA LEU A 260 -27.67 14.60 3.31
C LEU A 260 -26.90 14.59 1.98
N THR A 261 -27.53 15.02 0.87
CA THR A 261 -26.85 15.14 -0.43
C THR A 261 -25.74 16.19 -0.39
N ARG A 262 -26.03 17.39 0.15
CA ARG A 262 -25.02 18.45 0.32
C ARG A 262 -23.90 18.05 1.28
N GLU A 263 -24.23 17.34 2.36
CA GLU A 263 -23.23 16.80 3.30
C GLU A 263 -22.30 15.79 2.62
N VAL A 264 -22.87 14.86 1.83
CA VAL A 264 -22.10 13.90 1.02
C VAL A 264 -21.25 14.61 -0.06
N GLU A 265 -21.70 15.73 -0.62
CA GLU A 265 -20.92 16.55 -1.56
C GLU A 265 -19.76 17.30 -0.86
N ALA A 266 -20.02 17.91 0.29
CA ALA A 266 -18.98 18.56 1.11
C ALA A 266 -17.91 17.56 1.56
N LEU A 267 -18.30 16.41 2.10
CA LEU A 267 -17.36 15.35 2.52
C LEU A 267 -16.55 14.78 1.33
N LYS A 268 -17.11 14.74 0.12
CA LYS A 268 -16.34 14.40 -1.10
C LYS A 268 -15.30 15.46 -1.45
N MET A 269 -15.63 16.75 -1.29
CA MET A 269 -14.67 17.84 -1.49
C MET A 269 -13.54 17.79 -0.44
N GLU A 270 -13.87 17.60 0.84
CA GLU A 270 -12.87 17.45 1.91
C GLU A 270 -11.97 16.22 1.71
N LEU A 271 -12.52 15.09 1.25
CA LEU A 271 -11.75 13.89 0.88
C LEU A 271 -10.82 14.16 -0.31
N SER A 272 -11.28 14.90 -1.32
CA SER A 272 -10.45 15.34 -2.45
C SER A 272 -9.30 16.26 -1.98
N ASP A 273 -9.60 17.24 -1.14
CA ASP A 273 -8.62 18.20 -0.61
C ASP A 273 -7.58 17.54 0.30
N THR A 274 -8.00 16.62 1.18
CA THR A 274 -7.07 15.86 2.03
C THR A 274 -6.22 14.88 1.22
N ARG A 275 -6.76 14.27 0.17
CA ARG A 275 -5.98 13.53 -0.83
C ARG A 275 -4.94 14.41 -1.51
N ASN A 276 -5.33 15.59 -2.02
CA ASN A 276 -4.41 16.52 -2.67
C ASN A 276 -3.28 16.98 -1.72
N LYS A 277 -3.59 17.24 -0.44
CA LYS A 277 -2.61 17.55 0.62
C LYS A 277 -1.68 16.35 0.92
N MET A 278 -2.19 15.12 0.87
CA MET A 278 -1.39 13.90 1.02
C MET A 278 -0.43 13.70 -0.16
N ASP A 279 -0.89 13.90 -1.40
CA ASP A 279 -0.07 13.68 -2.58
C ASP A 279 0.96 14.82 -2.79
N ALA A 280 0.63 16.06 -2.42
CA ALA A 280 1.60 17.16 -2.34
C ALA A 280 2.70 16.93 -1.27
N SER A 281 2.34 16.43 -0.09
CA SER A 281 3.33 16.08 0.95
C SER A 281 4.17 14.85 0.56
N ARG A 282 3.58 13.84 -0.09
CA ARG A 282 4.29 12.71 -0.71
C ARG A 282 5.32 13.17 -1.76
N ALA A 283 4.95 14.13 -2.62
CA ALA A 283 5.85 14.72 -3.60
C ALA A 283 7.01 15.46 -2.92
N ARG A 284 6.74 16.27 -1.88
CA ARG A 284 7.79 16.95 -1.09
C ARG A 284 8.75 15.97 -0.42
N VAL A 285 8.25 14.87 0.16
CA VAL A 285 9.10 13.81 0.74
C VAL A 285 9.98 13.16 -0.33
N LYS A 286 9.47 12.92 -1.54
CA LYS A 286 10.27 12.38 -2.65
C LYS A 286 11.40 13.33 -3.07
N VAL A 287 11.13 14.64 -3.15
CA VAL A 287 12.16 15.66 -3.44
C VAL A 287 13.23 15.70 -2.35
N LEU A 288 12.83 15.83 -1.07
CA LEU A 288 13.75 15.84 0.07
C LEU A 288 14.59 14.55 0.17
N THR A 289 14.04 13.40 -0.23
CA THR A 289 14.77 12.13 -0.27
C THR A 289 15.85 12.12 -1.36
N ASN A 290 15.55 12.69 -2.53
CA ASN A 290 16.51 12.84 -3.63
C ASN A 290 17.62 13.83 -3.25
N GLU A 291 17.28 14.97 -2.66
CA GLU A 291 18.23 15.98 -2.15
C GLU A 291 19.16 15.38 -1.09
N LEU A 292 18.62 14.66 -0.11
CA LEU A 292 19.39 13.92 0.88
C LEU A 292 20.32 12.87 0.25
N GLY A 293 19.89 12.21 -0.83
CA GLY A 293 20.73 11.33 -1.63
C GLY A 293 21.90 12.06 -2.28
N GLY A 294 21.64 13.22 -2.89
CA GLY A 294 22.65 14.09 -3.48
C GLY A 294 23.68 14.59 -2.46
N CYS A 295 23.22 15.08 -1.30
CA CYS A 295 24.11 15.50 -0.21
C CYS A 295 24.96 14.35 0.32
N LYS A 296 24.41 13.12 0.45
CA LYS A 296 25.20 11.93 0.84
C LYS A 296 26.26 11.57 -0.19
N ALA A 297 25.95 11.66 -1.48
CA ALA A 297 26.93 11.43 -2.55
C ALA A 297 28.04 12.51 -2.56
N GLN A 298 27.68 13.78 -2.33
CA GLN A 298 28.66 14.86 -2.20
C GLN A 298 29.58 14.66 -0.98
N ILE A 299 29.03 14.30 0.18
CA ILE A 299 29.82 13.97 1.38
C ILE A 299 30.77 12.81 1.08
N HIS A 300 30.29 11.72 0.47
CA HIS A 300 31.13 10.58 0.11
C HIS A 300 32.29 10.99 -0.81
N ASN A 301 32.03 11.76 -1.87
CA ASN A 301 33.07 12.26 -2.77
C ASN A 301 34.11 13.14 -2.05
N LEU A 302 33.67 13.98 -1.11
CA LEU A 302 34.58 14.80 -0.29
C LEU A 302 35.41 13.95 0.68
N THR A 303 34.84 12.90 1.28
CA THR A 303 35.59 11.93 2.10
C THR A 303 36.62 11.17 1.24
N THR A 304 36.25 10.70 0.05
CA THR A 304 37.19 10.04 -0.88
C THR A 304 38.32 10.98 -1.30
N LYS A 305 38.03 12.27 -1.55
CA LYS A 305 39.08 13.25 -1.84
C LYS A 305 39.97 13.49 -0.61
N GLY A 306 39.41 13.63 0.59
CA GLY A 306 40.17 13.78 1.83
C GLY A 306 41.16 12.64 2.03
N LEU A 307 40.74 11.39 1.84
CA LEU A 307 41.61 10.20 1.90
C LEU A 307 42.71 10.21 0.82
N GLN A 308 42.46 10.77 -0.37
CA GLN A 308 43.47 10.93 -1.42
C GLN A 308 44.48 12.04 -1.08
N ASP A 309 44.00 13.17 -0.56
CA ASP A 309 44.83 14.28 -0.10
C ASP A 309 45.71 13.83 1.10
N GLU A 310 45.17 13.06 2.06
CA GLU A 310 45.92 12.43 3.17
C GLU A 310 47.02 11.47 2.66
N GLN A 311 46.71 10.61 1.68
CA GLN A 311 47.71 9.73 1.07
C GLN A 311 48.81 10.50 0.32
N MET A 312 48.49 11.65 -0.27
CA MET A 312 49.46 12.54 -0.90
C MET A 312 50.35 13.23 0.14
N ILE A 313 49.76 13.75 1.22
CA ILE A 313 50.48 14.35 2.34
C ILE A 313 51.44 13.32 2.97
N SER A 314 50.96 12.10 3.24
CA SER A 314 51.78 11.01 3.80
C SER A 314 53.04 10.74 2.95
N LYS A 315 52.89 10.59 1.62
CA LYS A 315 54.02 10.37 0.70
C LYS A 315 54.99 11.55 0.63
N LEU A 316 54.48 12.79 0.69
CA LEU A 316 55.34 13.98 0.72
C LEU A 316 56.09 14.09 2.06
N THR A 317 55.44 13.78 3.18
CA THR A 317 56.09 13.72 4.50
C THR A 317 57.17 12.64 4.55
N GLU A 318 56.92 11.45 3.99
CA GLU A 318 57.90 10.37 3.85
C GLU A 318 59.10 10.79 2.98
N GLN A 319 58.86 11.45 1.84
CA GLN A 319 59.93 11.98 0.99
C GLN A 319 60.77 13.04 1.70
N ILE A 320 60.15 13.96 2.44
CA ILE A 320 60.85 14.99 3.23
C ILE A 320 61.67 14.35 4.35
N GLY A 321 61.09 13.41 5.10
CA GLY A 321 61.81 12.64 6.13
C GLY A 321 63.03 11.90 5.57
N GLY A 322 62.83 11.16 4.47
CA GLY A 322 63.91 10.47 3.77
C GLY A 322 64.92 11.41 3.09
N MET A 323 64.62 12.69 2.87
CA MET A 323 65.61 13.68 2.46
C MET A 323 66.40 14.25 3.66
N MET A 324 65.73 14.48 4.79
CA MET A 324 66.39 14.95 6.02
C MET A 324 67.33 13.89 6.59
N GLU A 325 66.92 12.62 6.67
CA GLU A 325 67.80 11.56 7.20
C GLU A 325 69.05 11.40 6.32
N ARG A 326 68.90 11.36 4.98
CA ARG A 326 70.06 11.38 4.06
C ARG A 326 70.89 12.66 4.14
N SER A 327 70.35 13.77 4.63
CA SER A 327 71.15 14.98 4.88
C SER A 327 71.99 14.81 6.14
N LYS A 328 71.38 14.31 7.21
CA LYS A 328 71.99 13.99 8.50
C LYS A 328 73.06 12.89 8.39
N GLU A 329 72.81 11.81 7.64
CA GLU A 329 73.80 10.78 7.30
C GLU A 329 75.06 11.39 6.64
N ARG A 330 74.89 12.33 5.71
CA ARG A 330 76.01 13.02 5.06
C ARG A 330 76.76 13.90 6.04
N GLU A 331 76.06 14.67 6.87
CA GLU A 331 76.65 15.52 7.90
C GLU A 331 77.44 14.70 8.94
N GLU A 332 76.87 13.60 9.44
CA GLU A 332 77.55 12.64 10.32
C GLU A 332 78.80 12.03 9.63
N SER A 333 78.72 11.69 8.33
CA SER A 333 79.88 11.17 7.58
C SER A 333 80.99 12.21 7.38
N LEU A 334 80.62 13.48 7.16
CA LEU A 334 81.55 14.61 7.03
C LEU A 334 82.20 14.94 8.37
N LEU A 335 81.43 15.00 9.45
CA LEU A 335 81.93 15.18 10.82
C LEU A 335 82.91 14.07 11.21
N LYS A 336 82.63 12.81 10.82
CA LYS A 336 83.56 11.71 11.01
C LYS A 336 84.84 11.88 10.21
N SER A 337 84.76 12.14 8.89
CA SER A 337 85.94 12.35 8.04
C SER A 337 86.81 13.52 8.51
N LEU A 338 86.21 14.63 8.94
CA LEU A 338 86.92 15.77 9.52
C LEU A 338 87.60 15.41 10.85
N LYS A 339 86.92 14.63 11.72
CA LYS A 339 87.49 14.16 12.99
C LYS A 339 88.66 13.21 12.78
N ASP A 340 88.56 12.29 11.82
CA ASP A 340 89.63 11.37 11.45
C ASP A 340 90.84 12.16 10.91
N ARG A 341 90.61 13.16 10.03
CA ARG A 341 91.69 14.04 9.53
C ARG A 341 92.32 14.92 10.62
N ILE A 342 91.57 15.34 11.65
CA ILE A 342 92.10 16.03 12.83
C ILE A 342 92.99 15.10 13.66
N ASN A 343 92.64 13.81 13.79
CA ASN A 343 93.49 12.82 14.44
C ASN A 343 94.80 12.62 13.66
N ASP A 344 94.74 12.48 12.33
CA ASP A 344 95.93 12.37 11.47
C ASP A 344 96.88 13.57 11.66
N MET A 345 96.36 14.80 11.55
CA MET A 345 97.17 16.01 11.75
C MET A 345 97.72 16.13 13.18
N SER A 346 97.02 15.58 14.19
CA SER A 346 97.53 15.52 15.57
C SER A 346 98.67 14.50 15.72
N ILE A 347 98.62 13.39 14.97
CA ILE A 347 99.71 12.40 14.90
C ILE A 347 100.91 13.01 14.17
N GLU A 348 100.72 13.60 12.99
CA GLU A 348 101.74 14.33 12.22
C GLU A 348 102.42 15.40 13.10
N LEU A 349 101.64 16.26 13.78
CA LEU A 349 102.14 17.30 14.67
C LEU A 349 102.94 16.75 15.87
N ASN A 350 102.56 15.59 16.42
CA ASN A 350 103.30 14.98 17.52
C ASN A 350 104.60 14.30 17.04
N GLN A 351 104.64 13.78 15.81
CA GLN A 351 105.88 13.33 15.18
C GLN A 351 106.84 14.50 14.92
N GLU A 352 106.36 15.64 14.40
CA GLU A 352 107.20 16.83 14.20
C GLU A 352 107.71 17.41 15.53
N LYS A 353 106.89 17.45 16.59
CA LYS A 353 107.36 17.82 17.94
C LYS A 353 108.49 16.91 18.42
N ALA A 354 108.39 15.59 18.22
CA ALA A 354 109.44 14.65 18.60
C ALA A 354 110.74 14.87 17.80
N LYS A 355 110.64 15.16 16.49
CA LYS A 355 111.81 15.54 15.66
C LYS A 355 112.44 16.85 16.13
N VAL A 356 111.64 17.87 16.45
CA VAL A 356 112.14 19.16 16.97
C VAL A 356 112.85 18.97 18.30
N GLU A 357 112.32 18.15 19.21
CA GLU A 357 112.96 17.87 20.49
C GLU A 357 114.25 17.04 20.35
N GLN A 358 114.29 16.08 19.40
CA GLN A 358 115.51 15.38 19.04
C GLN A 358 116.58 16.33 18.46
N LEU A 359 116.18 17.26 17.58
CA LEU A 359 117.08 18.27 17.01
C LEU A 359 117.60 19.23 18.10
N ARG A 360 116.76 19.63 19.06
CA ARG A 360 117.18 20.42 20.23
C ARG A 360 118.19 19.68 21.10
N ALA A 361 118.00 18.39 21.35
CA ALA A 361 118.97 17.58 22.10
C ALA A 361 120.32 17.48 21.36
N VAL A 362 120.31 17.35 20.03
CA VAL A 362 121.53 17.36 19.20
C VAL A 362 122.19 18.75 19.17
N ILE A 363 121.42 19.83 19.16
CA ILE A 363 121.94 21.20 19.28
C ILE A 363 122.61 21.39 20.65
N ALA A 364 121.95 20.99 21.74
CA ALA A 364 122.54 21.05 23.09
C ALA A 364 123.83 20.20 23.20
N GLU A 365 123.88 18.99 22.63
CA GLU A 365 125.11 18.20 22.61
C GLU A 365 126.23 18.90 21.80
N GLN A 366 125.88 19.60 20.72
CA GLN A 366 126.82 20.41 19.95
C GLN A 366 127.25 21.68 20.69
N GLU A 367 126.37 22.34 21.43
CA GLU A 367 126.67 23.50 22.29
C GLU A 367 127.61 23.09 23.44
N ASP A 368 127.30 22.02 24.19
CA ASP A 368 128.22 21.42 25.17
C ASP A 368 129.57 21.08 24.53
N LYS A 369 129.58 20.59 23.29
CA LYS A 369 130.81 20.21 22.58
C LYS A 369 131.60 21.43 22.09
N ILE A 370 130.92 22.51 21.71
CA ILE A 370 131.51 23.81 21.42
C ILE A 370 132.12 24.37 22.70
N GLU A 371 131.40 24.45 23.82
CA GLU A 371 131.94 24.92 25.11
C GLU A 371 133.18 24.12 25.56
N ARG A 372 133.16 22.79 25.40
CA ARG A 372 134.32 21.91 25.69
C ARG A 372 135.48 22.08 24.69
N LEU A 373 135.23 22.54 23.47
CA LEU A 373 136.27 22.87 22.47
C LEU A 373 136.76 24.32 22.60
N GLU A 374 135.92 25.23 23.06
CA GLU A 374 136.25 26.63 23.35
C GLU A 374 137.08 26.72 24.63
N SER A 375 136.75 25.94 25.66
CA SER A 375 137.59 25.76 26.86
C SER A 375 138.99 25.30 26.48
N LYS A 376 139.10 24.26 25.64
CA LYS A 376 140.40 23.76 25.13
C LYS A 376 141.12 24.74 24.21
N ASN A 377 140.39 25.54 23.44
CA ASN A 377 140.98 26.64 22.67
C ASN A 377 141.38 27.81 23.58
N GLN A 378 140.76 27.99 24.75
CA GLN A 378 141.13 29.01 25.72
C GLN A 378 142.42 28.59 26.46
N ASP A 379 142.56 27.29 26.78
CA ASP A 379 143.83 26.65 27.19
C ASP A 379 144.93 26.72 26.10
N HIS A 380 144.59 27.10 24.86
CA HIS A 380 145.52 27.27 23.73
C HIS A 380 145.54 28.69 23.15
N LYS A 381 144.85 29.67 23.77
CA LYS A 381 144.82 31.09 23.38
C LYS A 381 145.74 31.95 24.26
N MET A 382 146.87 31.37 24.65
CA MET A 382 148.03 32.10 25.18
C MET A 382 149.16 32.21 24.14
N ASP A 383 148.82 32.20 22.84
CA ASP A 383 149.73 32.74 21.83
C ASP A 383 149.04 33.27 20.56
N THR A 384 149.66 34.29 19.95
CA THR A 384 149.33 34.96 18.67
C THR A 384 147.99 35.72 18.52
N GLN A 385 148.04 36.81 17.75
CA GLN A 385 146.95 37.78 17.50
C GLN A 385 146.72 37.97 15.99
N SER A 386 145.49 38.25 15.56
CA SER A 386 145.14 39.43 14.72
C SER A 386 143.67 39.37 14.25
N PRO A 387 143.03 40.52 13.91
CA PRO A 387 141.60 40.58 13.58
C PRO A 387 141.30 40.69 12.08
N VAL A 388 140.10 40.25 11.68
CA VAL A 388 139.44 40.62 10.41
C VAL A 388 137.95 40.94 10.71
N GLN A 389 137.35 41.80 9.89
CA GLN A 389 136.04 42.46 10.08
C GLN A 389 135.19 42.29 8.79
N ILE A 390 133.94 42.80 8.77
CA ILE A 390 133.06 42.96 7.58
C ILE A 390 132.33 41.62 7.23
N MET A 391 131.05 41.53 6.80
CA MET A 391 130.10 42.49 6.20
C MET A 391 128.63 42.22 6.62
N GLU A 392 127.76 43.23 6.55
CA GLU A 392 126.29 43.09 6.41
C GLU A 392 125.90 43.07 4.91
N PHE A 393 124.76 42.47 4.52
CA PHE A 393 124.05 42.87 3.28
C PHE A 393 122.55 42.50 3.27
N ASN A 394 121.81 43.04 2.29
CA ASN A 394 120.38 43.39 2.37
C ASN A 394 119.40 42.62 1.43
N ASP A 395 118.11 42.76 1.76
CA ASP A 395 116.90 42.84 0.90
C ASP A 395 116.54 41.78 -0.18
N CYS A 396 115.32 41.23 -0.07
CA CYS A 396 114.20 41.32 -1.06
C CYS A 396 112.98 40.47 -0.59
N ARG A 397 111.80 41.03 -0.31
CA ARG A 397 110.73 41.61 -1.17
C ARG A 397 109.74 40.55 -1.74
N PRO A 398 108.42 40.69 -1.53
CA PRO A 398 107.42 39.66 -1.88
C PRO A 398 106.92 39.74 -3.34
N MET A 399 106.28 38.65 -3.80
CA MET A 399 105.56 38.54 -5.07
C MET A 399 104.09 38.12 -4.86
N SER A 400 103.26 38.38 -5.86
CA SER A 400 101.81 38.10 -5.89
C SER A 400 101.40 37.66 -7.31
N THR A 401 100.09 37.53 -7.53
CA THR A 401 99.38 37.25 -8.80
C THR A 401 99.34 35.81 -9.33
N ALA A 402 98.11 35.26 -9.36
CA ALA A 402 97.52 34.42 -10.40
C ALA A 402 96.01 34.34 -10.08
N SER A 403 95.10 35.14 -10.64
CA SER A 403 94.61 35.15 -12.03
C SER A 403 94.21 33.77 -12.56
N SER A 404 92.91 33.48 -12.52
CA SER A 404 92.26 32.64 -13.53
C SER A 404 90.92 33.28 -13.91
N PHE A 405 90.75 33.53 -15.19
CA PHE A 405 89.55 34.07 -15.81
C PHE A 405 89.11 33.02 -16.81
N ASP A 406 87.89 32.50 -16.68
CA ASP A 406 87.18 32.00 -17.85
C ASP A 406 85.66 32.01 -17.62
N ARG A 407 84.95 32.58 -18.60
CA ARG A 407 83.50 32.61 -18.67
C ARG A 407 83.08 32.45 -20.14
N HIS A 408 82.05 31.64 -20.33
CA HIS A 408 81.26 31.49 -21.57
C HIS A 408 81.78 30.52 -22.64
N SER A 409 81.33 29.26 -22.57
CA SER A 409 80.79 28.55 -23.74
C SER A 409 79.85 27.41 -23.33
N SER A 410 78.52 27.63 -23.44
CA SER A 410 77.45 26.59 -23.29
C SER A 410 76.00 27.11 -23.45
N GLY A 411 75.77 28.43 -23.56
CA GLY A 411 74.42 29.01 -23.45
C GLY A 411 73.36 28.45 -24.43
N SER A 412 73.73 28.20 -25.70
CA SER A 412 72.75 27.83 -26.74
C SER A 412 72.22 26.40 -26.63
N GLY A 413 72.99 25.46 -26.07
CA GLY A 413 72.55 24.07 -25.92
C GLY A 413 71.50 23.92 -24.81
N CYS A 414 71.70 24.62 -23.69
CA CYS A 414 70.80 24.63 -22.55
C CYS A 414 69.38 25.14 -22.92
N ILE A 415 69.30 26.16 -23.79
CA ILE A 415 68.02 26.74 -24.24
C ILE A 415 67.25 25.77 -25.14
N LEU A 416 67.93 25.06 -26.07
CA LEU A 416 67.26 24.02 -26.88
C LEU A 416 66.79 22.84 -26.01
N GLN A 417 67.62 22.36 -25.09
CA GLN A 417 67.28 21.22 -24.23
C GLN A 417 66.12 21.53 -23.27
N THR A 418 66.05 22.75 -22.73
CA THR A 418 64.91 23.18 -21.89
C THR A 418 63.62 23.33 -22.72
N SER A 419 63.71 23.91 -23.93
CA SER A 419 62.55 24.02 -24.84
C SER A 419 62.04 22.65 -25.32
N GLU A 420 62.93 21.69 -25.60
CA GLU A 420 62.52 20.33 -25.97
C GLU A 420 61.91 19.56 -24.79
N ALA A 421 62.44 19.72 -23.58
CA ALA A 421 61.83 19.17 -22.37
C ALA A 421 60.42 19.75 -22.14
N GLU A 422 60.22 21.05 -22.38
CA GLU A 422 58.90 21.69 -22.32
C GLU A 422 57.95 21.18 -23.41
N ARG A 423 58.42 21.00 -24.65
CA ARG A 423 57.66 20.38 -25.75
C ARG A 423 57.17 18.98 -25.38
N LEU A 424 58.02 18.14 -24.78
CA LEU A 424 57.65 16.80 -24.32
C LEU A 424 56.61 16.86 -23.20
N ARG A 425 56.76 17.76 -22.23
CA ARG A 425 55.82 17.97 -21.11
C ARG A 425 54.45 18.47 -21.58
N LEU A 426 54.41 19.34 -22.59
CA LEU A 426 53.17 19.77 -23.23
C LEU A 426 52.50 18.64 -24.02
N MET A 427 53.28 17.80 -24.72
CA MET A 427 52.76 16.63 -25.43
C MET A 427 52.18 15.57 -24.47
N GLU A 428 52.82 15.36 -23.32
CA GLU A 428 52.27 14.52 -22.24
C GLU A 428 50.98 15.12 -21.67
N LEU A 429 50.93 16.43 -21.40
CA LEU A 429 49.73 17.11 -20.94
C LEU A 429 48.57 16.97 -21.93
N VAL A 430 48.81 17.11 -23.24
CA VAL A 430 47.80 16.86 -24.29
C VAL A 430 47.36 15.39 -24.30
N SER A 431 48.27 14.44 -24.08
CA SER A 431 47.90 13.01 -23.94
C SER A 431 46.98 12.77 -22.74
N VAL A 432 47.26 13.39 -21.59
CA VAL A 432 46.45 13.28 -20.36
C VAL A 432 45.09 13.97 -20.55
N LEU A 433 45.05 15.15 -21.17
CA LEU A 433 43.81 15.88 -21.46
C LEU A 433 42.91 15.11 -22.44
N ASN A 434 43.47 14.53 -23.51
CA ASN A 434 42.70 13.71 -24.45
C ASN A 434 42.14 12.44 -23.77
N LYS A 435 42.96 11.73 -22.98
CA LYS A 435 42.49 10.57 -22.18
C LYS A 435 41.38 10.94 -21.20
N ARG A 436 41.47 12.12 -20.57
CA ARG A 436 40.44 12.65 -19.69
C ARG A 436 39.15 12.96 -20.47
N LEU A 437 39.25 13.63 -21.61
CA LEU A 437 38.12 14.00 -22.46
C LEU A 437 37.41 12.77 -23.03
N ASP A 438 38.14 11.72 -23.42
CA ASP A 438 37.55 10.44 -23.83
C ASP A 438 36.89 9.67 -22.68
N ASN A 439 37.39 9.81 -21.45
CA ASN A 439 36.73 9.27 -20.26
C ASN A 439 35.45 10.06 -19.93
N GLU A 440 35.47 11.39 -20.05
CA GLU A 440 34.29 12.26 -19.87
C GLU A 440 33.23 12.01 -20.97
N ARG A 441 33.63 11.68 -22.20
CA ARG A 441 32.72 11.18 -23.25
C ARG A 441 32.07 9.83 -22.88
N LYS A 442 32.84 8.86 -22.39
CA LYS A 442 32.34 7.53 -21.99
C LYS A 442 31.39 7.59 -20.79
N THR A 443 31.64 8.49 -19.82
CA THR A 443 30.71 8.68 -18.69
C THR A 443 29.43 9.39 -19.14
N LEU A 444 29.52 10.36 -20.05
CA LEU A 444 28.34 11.00 -20.67
C LEU A 444 27.49 9.98 -21.45
N GLU A 445 28.11 9.17 -22.31
CA GLU A 445 27.44 8.12 -23.08
C GLU A 445 26.70 7.14 -22.16
N LYS A 446 27.38 6.62 -21.13
CA LYS A 446 26.75 5.75 -20.12
C LYS A 446 25.56 6.42 -19.43
N ALA A 447 25.69 7.70 -19.05
CA ALA A 447 24.62 8.46 -18.39
C ALA A 447 23.41 8.71 -19.31
N MET A 448 23.63 8.97 -20.61
CA MET A 448 22.55 9.04 -21.61
C MET A 448 21.83 7.70 -21.74
N ASP A 449 22.56 6.60 -21.64
CA ASP A 449 22.03 5.26 -21.74
C ASP A 449 21.25 4.81 -20.49
N ASP A 450 21.70 5.20 -19.30
CA ASP A 450 20.91 5.05 -18.07
C ASP A 450 19.66 5.95 -18.10
N LEU A 451 19.72 7.17 -18.64
CA LEU A 451 18.55 8.02 -18.85
C LEU A 451 17.54 7.41 -19.83
N ARG A 452 18.00 6.76 -20.92
CA ARG A 452 17.15 5.98 -21.84
C ARG A 452 16.46 4.82 -21.10
N ARG A 453 17.21 4.07 -20.27
CA ARG A 453 16.68 2.98 -19.45
C ARG A 453 15.61 3.45 -18.46
N GLU A 454 15.86 4.54 -17.73
CA GLU A 454 14.89 5.08 -16.77
C GLU A 454 13.65 5.68 -17.43
N ARG A 455 13.77 6.36 -18.58
CA ARG A 455 12.60 6.80 -19.37
C ARG A 455 11.73 5.63 -19.80
N HIS A 456 12.33 4.53 -20.25
CA HIS A 456 11.60 3.32 -20.65
C HIS A 456 10.95 2.58 -19.47
N LYS A 457 11.56 2.61 -18.27
CA LYS A 457 10.91 2.15 -17.03
C LYS A 457 9.74 3.06 -16.62
N GLY A 458 9.93 4.39 -16.73
CA GLY A 458 8.92 5.39 -16.42
C GLY A 458 7.63 5.15 -17.21
N ALA A 459 7.72 5.11 -18.54
CA ALA A 459 6.58 4.82 -19.42
C ALA A 459 5.86 3.51 -19.03
N LYS A 460 6.60 2.43 -18.75
CA LYS A 460 6.02 1.14 -18.30
C LYS A 460 5.29 1.20 -16.96
N MET A 461 5.64 2.15 -16.08
CA MET A 461 4.92 2.39 -14.82
C MET A 461 3.73 3.32 -15.03
N GLU A 462 3.83 4.26 -15.96
CA GLU A 462 2.76 5.19 -16.38
C GLU A 462 1.59 4.43 -17.04
N THR A 463 1.86 3.54 -18.00
CA THR A 463 0.84 2.64 -18.59
C THR A 463 0.15 1.77 -17.53
N LYS A 464 0.90 1.30 -16.52
CA LYS A 464 0.33 0.51 -15.41
C LYS A 464 -0.56 1.33 -14.48
N LEU A 465 -0.18 2.58 -14.19
CA LEU A 465 -1.01 3.50 -13.42
C LEU A 465 -2.30 3.83 -14.17
N ALA A 466 -2.22 4.12 -15.47
CA ALA A 466 -3.39 4.36 -16.32
C ALA A 466 -4.38 3.17 -16.30
N LYS A 467 -3.90 1.93 -16.46
CA LYS A 467 -4.77 0.74 -16.37
C LYS A 467 -5.43 0.58 -14.99
N LEU A 468 -4.71 0.81 -13.89
CA LEU A 468 -5.26 0.76 -12.52
C LEU A 468 -6.27 1.89 -12.23
N GLU A 469 -6.09 3.08 -12.82
CA GLU A 469 -7.05 4.18 -12.68
C GLU A 469 -8.33 3.93 -13.50
N MET A 470 -8.21 3.34 -14.70
CA MET A 470 -9.36 2.92 -15.50
C MET A 470 -10.18 1.81 -14.81
N GLU A 471 -9.53 0.80 -14.23
CA GLU A 471 -10.17 -0.26 -13.44
C GLU A 471 -10.99 0.33 -12.28
N LYS A 472 -10.43 1.33 -11.58
CA LYS A 472 -11.09 2.02 -10.46
C LYS A 472 -12.29 2.87 -10.90
N ILE A 473 -12.27 3.43 -12.12
CA ILE A 473 -13.39 4.21 -12.68
C ILE A 473 -14.53 3.27 -13.11
N GLY A 474 -14.23 2.09 -13.66
CA GLY A 474 -15.23 1.10 -14.10
C GLY A 474 -16.22 0.69 -13.01
N CYS A 475 -15.75 0.54 -11.77
CA CYS A 475 -16.60 0.14 -10.63
C CYS A 475 -17.46 1.27 -10.02
N SER A 476 -17.39 2.51 -10.52
CA SER A 476 -17.99 3.69 -9.85
C SER A 476 -18.98 4.51 -10.70
N ARG A 477 -19.36 4.05 -11.91
CA ARG A 477 -20.41 4.68 -12.73
C ARG A 477 -21.44 3.68 -13.25
N GLY A 478 -22.61 3.66 -12.61
CA GLY A 478 -23.86 3.22 -13.24
C GLY A 478 -24.52 1.99 -12.61
N ASN A 479 -25.52 2.22 -11.76
CA ASN A 479 -26.86 1.63 -11.95
C ASN A 479 -27.88 2.32 -11.04
N SER A 480 -28.77 3.11 -11.64
CA SER A 480 -29.91 3.76 -10.97
C SER A 480 -30.98 4.14 -12.00
N CYS A 481 -31.61 3.14 -12.61
CA CYS A 481 -32.93 3.31 -13.21
C CYS A 481 -33.74 2.01 -13.04
N SER A 482 -35.06 2.15 -13.01
CA SER A 482 -35.99 1.06 -12.73
C SER A 482 -36.47 0.39 -14.02
N SER A 483 -36.68 -0.92 -13.98
CA SER A 483 -37.72 -1.54 -14.79
C SER A 483 -38.40 -2.65 -13.97
N VAL A 484 -39.73 -2.63 -13.95
CA VAL A 484 -40.57 -3.55 -13.18
C VAL A 484 -41.02 -4.69 -14.11
N TYR A 485 -41.43 -5.82 -13.53
CA TYR A 485 -41.90 -7.05 -14.19
C TYR A 485 -40.82 -7.94 -14.83
N GLN A 486 -40.37 -8.93 -14.06
CA GLN A 486 -40.71 -10.32 -14.39
C GLN A 486 -40.82 -11.18 -13.12
N LYS A 487 -41.62 -12.25 -13.18
CA LYS A 487 -41.88 -13.16 -12.05
C LYS A 487 -40.98 -14.41 -12.14
N SER A 488 -40.50 -14.85 -10.99
CA SER A 488 -40.26 -16.26 -10.59
C SER A 488 -39.57 -17.23 -11.59
N VAL A 489 -38.38 -17.70 -11.23
CA VAL A 489 -38.03 -19.12 -10.95
C VAL A 489 -36.50 -19.25 -10.78
N PRO A 490 -35.98 -19.98 -9.76
CA PRO A 490 -34.54 -20.07 -9.53
C PRO A 490 -33.86 -21.17 -10.36
N LYS A 491 -32.82 -20.84 -11.12
CA LYS A 491 -31.85 -21.82 -11.66
C LYS A 491 -30.41 -21.29 -11.65
N THR A 492 -29.60 -21.87 -10.77
CA THR A 492 -28.15 -21.73 -10.72
C THR A 492 -27.52 -22.45 -11.93
N ALA A 493 -26.80 -21.74 -12.82
CA ALA A 493 -25.82 -22.31 -13.76
C ALA A 493 -25.07 -21.26 -14.62
N GLN A 494 -25.76 -20.21 -15.10
CA GLN A 494 -25.30 -19.47 -16.30
C GLN A 494 -24.24 -18.38 -16.09
N SER A 495 -23.89 -18.02 -14.85
CA SER A 495 -22.98 -16.90 -14.57
C SER A 495 -21.54 -17.12 -15.09
N SER A 496 -21.03 -18.35 -15.00
CA SER A 496 -19.63 -18.68 -15.34
C SER A 496 -19.28 -18.46 -16.81
N TYR A 497 -20.21 -18.71 -17.74
CA TYR A 497 -19.94 -18.59 -19.18
C TYR A 497 -19.84 -17.12 -19.62
N SER A 498 -20.69 -16.25 -19.08
CA SER A 498 -20.64 -14.80 -19.35
C SER A 498 -19.31 -14.18 -18.86
N THR A 499 -18.85 -14.57 -17.67
CA THR A 499 -17.56 -14.11 -17.14
C THR A 499 -16.37 -14.57 -17.99
N ALA A 500 -16.40 -15.80 -18.51
CA ALA A 500 -15.34 -16.30 -19.39
C ALA A 500 -15.29 -15.54 -20.73
N VAL A 501 -16.44 -15.36 -21.39
CA VAL A 501 -16.51 -14.61 -22.67
C VAL A 501 -16.09 -13.15 -22.48
N ASN A 502 -16.48 -12.51 -21.37
CA ASN A 502 -16.01 -11.15 -21.06
C ASN A 502 -14.48 -11.10 -20.84
N ALA A 503 -13.89 -12.09 -20.17
CA ALA A 503 -12.44 -12.16 -19.98
C ALA A 503 -11.67 -12.37 -21.29
N GLU A 504 -12.16 -13.22 -22.20
CA GLU A 504 -11.59 -13.38 -23.55
C GLU A 504 -11.72 -12.11 -24.38
N LEU A 505 -12.83 -11.38 -24.25
CA LEU A 505 -13.09 -10.14 -24.97
C LEU A 505 -12.25 -8.96 -24.42
N GLU A 506 -11.95 -8.91 -23.12
CA GLU A 506 -10.95 -7.99 -22.56
C GLU A 506 -9.52 -8.36 -22.99
N MET A 507 -9.14 -9.64 -22.98
CA MET A 507 -7.83 -10.06 -23.49
C MET A 507 -7.67 -9.74 -24.99
N ALA A 508 -8.75 -9.78 -25.77
CA ALA A 508 -8.75 -9.32 -27.15
C ALA A 508 -8.58 -7.79 -27.26
N ARG A 509 -9.20 -7.00 -26.36
CA ARG A 509 -9.03 -5.54 -26.27
C ARG A 509 -7.59 -5.15 -25.91
N ASP A 510 -7.02 -5.72 -24.85
CA ASP A 510 -5.60 -5.56 -24.46
C ASP A 510 -4.66 -5.88 -25.63
N ARG A 511 -4.95 -6.95 -26.39
CA ARG A 511 -4.16 -7.34 -27.56
C ARG A 511 -4.29 -6.38 -28.73
N CYS A 512 -5.47 -5.80 -28.97
CA CYS A 512 -5.68 -4.77 -29.97
C CYS A 512 -4.98 -3.46 -29.60
N GLU A 513 -5.08 -3.03 -28.34
CA GLU A 513 -4.39 -1.84 -27.81
C GLU A 513 -2.86 -1.99 -27.96
N LEU A 514 -2.29 -3.11 -27.51
CA LEU A 514 -0.86 -3.41 -27.65
C LEU A 514 -0.39 -3.49 -29.13
N LEU A 515 -1.28 -3.83 -30.07
CA LEU A 515 -0.96 -3.79 -31.50
C LEU A 515 -1.02 -2.35 -32.05
N GLN A 516 -1.94 -1.51 -31.58
CA GLN A 516 -2.00 -0.08 -31.92
C GLN A 516 -0.78 0.68 -31.36
N GLU A 517 -0.39 0.44 -30.10
CA GLU A 517 0.85 0.98 -29.53
C GLU A 517 2.08 0.60 -30.37
N LYS A 518 2.16 -0.65 -30.84
CA LYS A 518 3.25 -1.12 -31.69
C LYS A 518 3.26 -0.47 -33.07
N VAL A 519 2.10 -0.27 -33.69
CA VAL A 519 1.99 0.44 -34.98
C VAL A 519 2.48 1.88 -34.80
N LEU A 520 1.97 2.62 -33.81
CA LEU A 520 2.34 4.00 -33.55
C LEU A 520 3.84 4.15 -33.19
N ALA A 521 4.41 3.20 -32.44
CA ALA A 521 5.84 3.16 -32.15
C ALA A 521 6.70 2.86 -33.40
N LEU A 522 6.23 2.00 -34.30
CA LEU A 522 6.90 1.71 -35.58
C LEU A 522 6.80 2.88 -36.54
N GLU A 523 5.65 3.56 -36.63
CA GLU A 523 5.45 4.80 -37.40
C GLU A 523 6.39 5.91 -36.89
N THR A 524 6.47 6.10 -35.57
CA THR A 524 7.39 7.05 -34.94
C THR A 524 8.86 6.70 -35.23
N ARG A 525 9.25 5.41 -35.22
CA ARG A 525 10.62 5.02 -35.57
C ARG A 525 10.90 5.18 -37.07
N LEU A 526 9.92 4.92 -37.93
CA LEU A 526 10.02 5.11 -39.38
C LEU A 526 10.17 6.59 -39.72
N GLU A 527 9.45 7.49 -39.04
CA GLU A 527 9.55 8.93 -39.25
C GLU A 527 10.88 9.51 -38.74
N THR A 528 11.35 9.08 -37.56
CA THR A 528 12.71 9.45 -37.11
C THR A 528 13.81 8.90 -38.04
N LEU A 529 13.66 7.70 -38.60
CA LEU A 529 14.57 7.16 -39.62
C LEU A 529 14.54 7.97 -40.93
N LYS A 530 13.38 8.49 -41.36
CA LYS A 530 13.33 9.42 -42.52
C LYS A 530 14.07 10.71 -42.22
N GLN A 531 13.88 11.30 -41.03
CA GLN A 531 14.52 12.55 -40.64
C GLN A 531 16.05 12.37 -40.54
N GLU A 532 16.51 11.29 -39.90
CA GLU A 532 17.91 10.85 -39.90
C GLU A 532 18.48 10.75 -41.35
N ARG A 533 17.71 10.17 -42.29
CA ARG A 533 18.12 10.05 -43.70
C ARG A 533 18.06 11.34 -44.51
N GLU A 534 17.17 12.27 -44.19
CA GLU A 534 17.14 13.58 -44.82
C GLU A 534 18.29 14.46 -44.31
N GLU A 535 18.61 14.37 -43.01
CA GLU A 535 19.78 15.03 -42.41
C GLU A 535 21.10 14.47 -42.97
N ASP A 536 21.26 13.15 -43.06
CA ASP A 536 22.36 12.51 -43.81
C ASP A 536 22.49 13.12 -45.22
N SER A 537 21.38 13.18 -45.97
CA SER A 537 21.36 13.67 -47.35
C SER A 537 21.73 15.15 -47.48
N ARG A 538 21.26 16.00 -46.54
CA ARG A 538 21.65 17.42 -46.44
C ARG A 538 23.13 17.57 -46.12
N ILE A 539 23.67 16.78 -45.19
CA ILE A 539 25.10 16.77 -44.84
C ILE A 539 25.96 16.35 -46.05
N TYR A 540 25.57 15.28 -46.76
CA TYR A 540 26.24 14.87 -47.99
C TYR A 540 26.17 15.94 -49.10
N MET A 541 25.04 16.63 -49.28
CA MET A 541 24.95 17.76 -50.21
C MET A 541 25.90 18.90 -49.83
N ASN A 542 25.96 19.27 -48.55
CA ASN A 542 26.86 20.32 -48.07
C ASN A 542 28.33 19.96 -48.33
N ILE A 543 28.75 18.72 -48.02
CA ILE A 543 30.11 18.24 -48.29
C ILE A 543 30.41 18.22 -49.80
N LEU A 544 29.45 17.83 -50.64
CA LEU A 544 29.55 17.87 -52.11
C LEU A 544 29.54 19.29 -52.69
N GLU A 545 29.08 20.29 -51.94
CA GLU A 545 29.15 21.71 -52.32
C GLU A 545 30.46 22.35 -51.84
N GLU A 546 30.91 22.05 -50.62
CA GLU A 546 32.19 22.49 -50.07
C GLU A 546 33.38 21.95 -50.87
N THR A 547 33.38 20.66 -51.21
CA THR A 547 34.38 20.06 -52.11
C THR A 547 34.33 20.65 -53.52
N ARG A 548 33.15 20.93 -54.06
CA ARG A 548 32.98 21.62 -55.35
C ARG A 548 33.50 23.06 -55.31
N ASN A 549 33.33 23.76 -54.20
CA ASN A 549 33.75 25.15 -54.03
C ASN A 549 35.27 25.25 -53.79
N THR A 550 35.85 24.38 -52.97
CA THR A 550 37.31 24.28 -52.80
C THR A 550 38.01 23.88 -54.10
N VAL A 551 37.46 22.95 -54.90
CA VAL A 551 37.99 22.63 -56.24
C VAL A 551 37.89 23.83 -57.20
N LYS A 552 36.77 24.57 -57.21
CA LYS A 552 36.65 25.83 -57.98
C LYS A 552 37.68 26.87 -57.54
N GLU A 553 37.99 26.95 -56.26
CA GLU A 553 39.00 27.87 -55.72
C GLU A 553 40.42 27.47 -56.13
N HIS A 554 40.78 26.19 -56.06
CA HIS A 554 42.05 25.67 -56.56
C HIS A 554 42.22 25.89 -58.07
N LEU A 555 41.14 25.76 -58.85
CA LEU A 555 41.17 26.08 -60.28
C LEU A 555 41.35 27.59 -60.53
N ARG A 556 40.74 28.45 -59.71
CA ARG A 556 40.92 29.92 -59.78
C ARG A 556 42.33 30.36 -59.36
N SER A 557 42.93 29.73 -58.34
CA SER A 557 44.29 30.06 -57.92
C SER A 557 45.33 29.55 -58.92
N SER A 558 45.12 28.35 -59.48
CA SER A 558 45.93 27.80 -60.58
C SER A 558 45.85 28.66 -61.86
N ALA A 559 44.66 29.16 -62.22
CA ALA A 559 44.52 30.10 -63.33
C ALA A 559 45.23 31.45 -63.08
N LYS A 560 45.28 31.93 -61.83
CA LYS A 560 46.00 33.15 -61.46
C LYS A 560 47.52 32.96 -61.40
N SER A 561 48.02 31.76 -61.11
CA SER A 561 49.46 31.48 -61.15
C SER A 561 49.96 31.19 -62.57
N SER A 562 49.10 30.79 -63.50
CA SER A 562 49.46 30.66 -64.93
C SER A 562 49.52 31.99 -65.68
N SER A 563 48.85 33.05 -65.19
CA SER A 563 48.91 34.40 -65.77
C SER A 563 50.18 35.17 -65.37
N ILE A 564 51.35 34.69 -65.81
CA ILE A 564 52.58 35.48 -65.81
C ILE A 564 52.45 36.61 -66.85
N PRO A 565 52.76 37.88 -66.54
CA PRO A 565 52.63 38.97 -67.50
C PRO A 565 53.67 38.86 -68.63
N SER A 566 53.20 38.67 -69.87
CA SER A 566 54.05 38.76 -71.06
C SER A 566 54.53 40.19 -71.29
N THR A 567 55.74 40.51 -70.83
CA THR A 567 56.32 41.86 -70.93
C THR A 567 57.71 41.80 -71.58
N VAL A 568 57.78 42.35 -72.79
CA VAL A 568 59.00 42.78 -73.51
C VAL A 568 60.02 41.70 -73.91
N ILE A 569 60.02 41.41 -75.22
CA ILE A 569 61.25 41.14 -76.00
C ILE A 569 61.48 42.38 -76.88
N VAL A 570 62.70 42.92 -76.85
CA VAL A 570 63.29 43.99 -77.67
C VAL A 570 64.80 43.64 -77.72
N PRO A 571 65.56 43.84 -78.83
CA PRO A 571 65.25 44.61 -80.05
C PRO A 571 64.32 43.92 -81.05
#